data_AF-A0A7X9BN16-F1
#
_entry.id   AF-A0A7X9BN16-F1
#
_cell.length_a   1.000
_cell.length_b   1.000
_cell.length_c   1.000
_cell.angle_alpha   90.00
_cell.angle_beta   90.00
_cell.angle_gamma   90.00
#
_symmetry.space_group_name_H-M   'P 1'
#
loop_
_entity.id
_entity.type
_entity.pdbx_description
1 polymer ?
#
loop_
_entity_poly.entity_id
_entity_poly.type
_entity_poly.pdbx_seq_one_letter_code
_entity_poly.pdbx_strand_id
1 'polypeptide(L)'
;MEEEVKSQDGQVKVHISRDGLEAFVTVIGPRGEGKSAGLEEMRAALKTAGIVYGLDGTKIRLALEKENWDRTILIARGMAPVNGQDGRVEYKFSVSREHQGLIADQDEKVDYRNLNLIQNVQKGQPLAIRVEPTPGSKGITVTGKPIPARPGKSTVIRRGRNTVLDKDGSCLFSTIDGHVKIAGDRIEVQPLYEIRGDVDFSSGNINFIGDVTISGGVTSGFEVKAGGDIEVDGVVESARVESGGNITLHKGIAGAEKGMIQADGAITARFIENARVMAGGDVTVSDAIIQSIVWSGASVRCEGRKGTIVGGKIQARDEISARVIGSTLATQTNL
;
A
#
# COMPACT_ATOMS: atom_id res chain seq x y z
N MET A 1 51.37 -67.40 13.80
CA MET A 1 51.90 -66.08 14.17
C MET A 1 50.73 -65.32 14.78
N GLU A 2 50.62 -65.37 16.10
CA GLU A 2 49.70 -64.51 16.85
C GLU A 2 50.25 -63.08 16.72
N GLU A 3 49.47 -62.16 16.17
CA GLU A 3 49.80 -60.74 16.24
C GLU A 3 49.79 -60.32 17.71
N GLU A 4 50.94 -59.93 18.25
CA GLU A 4 51.03 -59.24 19.54
C GLU A 4 50.12 -58.01 19.49
N VAL A 5 48.95 -58.11 20.12
CA VAL A 5 48.05 -56.97 20.30
C VAL A 5 48.74 -56.01 21.25
N LYS A 6 49.45 -55.02 20.70
CA LYS A 6 50.06 -53.93 21.47
C LYS A 6 49.00 -53.30 22.38
N SER A 7 49.25 -53.35 23.68
CA SER A 7 48.39 -52.73 24.68
C SER A 7 48.31 -51.22 24.41
N GLN A 8 47.09 -50.69 24.38
CA GLN A 8 46.83 -49.27 24.17
C GLN A 8 45.72 -48.82 25.11
N ASP A 9 45.98 -47.77 25.86
CA ASP A 9 44.96 -47.13 26.71
C ASP A 9 43.85 -46.49 25.87
N GLY A 10 42.67 -46.39 26.47
CA GLY A 10 41.54 -45.69 25.87
C GLY A 10 41.88 -44.22 25.61
N GLN A 11 41.30 -43.63 24.57
CA GLN A 11 41.59 -42.26 24.18
C GLN A 11 40.31 -41.45 24.01
N VAL A 12 40.30 -40.23 24.52
CA VAL A 12 39.22 -39.26 24.29
C VAL A 12 39.62 -38.33 23.15
N LYS A 13 38.92 -38.42 22.02
CA LYS A 13 39.08 -37.49 20.91
C LYS A 13 37.94 -36.48 20.93
N VAL A 14 38.30 -35.20 20.94
CA VAL A 14 37.35 -34.08 20.87
C VAL A 14 37.39 -33.51 19.46
N HIS A 15 36.21 -33.29 18.88
CA HIS A 15 36.06 -32.62 17.59
C HIS A 15 35.10 -31.45 17.73
N ILE A 16 35.48 -30.27 17.27
CA ILE A 16 34.62 -29.08 17.24
C ILE A 16 34.22 -28.84 15.78
N SER A 17 32.94 -28.56 15.55
CA SER A 17 32.42 -28.20 14.24
C SER A 17 33.11 -26.96 13.67
N ARG A 18 33.13 -26.81 12.33
CA ARG A 18 33.81 -25.68 11.67
C ARG A 18 33.27 -24.31 12.07
N ASP A 19 31.97 -24.23 12.38
CA ASP A 19 31.30 -23.02 12.87
C ASP A 19 31.50 -22.78 14.37
N GLY A 20 32.12 -23.72 15.09
CA GLY A 20 32.36 -23.65 16.52
C GLY A 20 31.11 -23.79 17.40
N LEU A 21 29.96 -24.15 16.83
CA LEU A 21 28.68 -24.25 17.56
C LEU A 21 28.47 -25.62 18.21
N GLU A 22 29.18 -26.65 17.79
CA GLU A 22 28.99 -28.01 18.28
C GLU A 22 30.33 -28.63 18.67
N ALA A 23 30.34 -29.30 19.82
CA ALA A 23 31.47 -30.11 20.26
C ALA A 23 31.05 -31.56 20.41
N PHE A 24 31.81 -32.43 19.77
CA PHE A 24 31.62 -33.86 19.79
C PHE A 24 32.79 -34.54 20.48
N VAL A 25 32.50 -35.67 21.12
CA VAL A 25 33.52 -36.56 21.66
C VAL A 25 33.34 -37.96 21.12
N THR A 26 34.47 -38.59 20.83
CA THR A 26 34.58 -40.02 20.55
C THR A 26 35.52 -40.62 21.59
N VAL A 27 35.00 -41.57 22.37
CA VAL A 27 35.82 -42.33 23.33
C VAL A 27 36.22 -43.64 22.66
N ILE A 28 37.52 -43.80 22.41
CA ILE A 28 38.09 -45.02 21.85
C ILE A 28 38.40 -45.96 23.02
N GLY A 29 37.85 -47.18 23.00
CA GLY A 29 38.10 -48.17 24.04
C GLY A 29 39.56 -48.66 24.06
N PRO A 30 40.05 -49.15 25.21
CA PRO A 30 41.40 -49.71 25.31
C PRO A 30 41.56 -51.03 24.54
N ARG A 31 42.79 -51.36 24.15
CA ARG A 31 43.18 -52.65 23.55
C ARG A 31 44.14 -53.40 24.47
N GLY A 32 43.99 -54.73 24.58
CA GLY A 32 44.81 -55.56 25.47
C GLY A 32 44.60 -55.19 26.95
N GLU A 33 45.69 -54.96 27.68
CA GLU A 33 45.68 -54.57 29.11
C GLU A 33 45.49 -53.06 29.37
N GLY A 34 45.16 -52.28 28.33
CA GLY A 34 45.02 -50.82 28.46
C GLY A 34 43.88 -50.39 29.39
N LYS A 35 44.03 -49.24 30.05
CA LYS A 35 43.00 -48.67 30.93
C LYS A 35 41.95 -47.90 30.13
N SER A 36 40.68 -48.02 30.54
CA SER A 36 39.59 -47.24 29.94
C SER A 36 39.69 -45.77 30.31
N ALA A 37 39.34 -44.90 29.36
CA ALA A 37 39.30 -43.48 29.60
C ALA A 37 38.24 -43.12 30.65
N GLY A 38 38.67 -42.40 31.69
CA GLY A 38 37.82 -41.98 32.80
C GLY A 38 37.30 -40.56 32.67
N LEU A 39 36.51 -40.14 33.66
CA LEU A 39 35.94 -38.80 33.73
C LEU A 39 37.01 -37.70 33.87
N GLU A 40 38.15 -38.02 34.48
CA GLU A 40 39.31 -37.13 34.58
C GLU A 40 40.01 -36.91 33.22
N GLU A 41 40.22 -37.97 32.45
CA GLU A 41 40.79 -37.87 31.09
C GLU A 41 39.85 -37.13 30.14
N MET A 42 38.54 -37.38 30.25
CA MET A 42 37.51 -36.61 29.54
C MET A 42 37.60 -35.12 29.89
N ARG A 43 37.64 -34.76 31.18
CA ARG A 43 37.78 -33.36 31.61
C ARG A 43 39.06 -32.72 31.09
N ALA A 44 40.18 -33.43 31.15
CA ALA A 44 41.46 -32.96 30.62
C ALA A 44 41.40 -32.72 29.11
N ALA A 45 40.79 -33.64 28.36
CA ALA A 45 40.59 -33.52 26.91
C ALA A 45 39.68 -32.32 26.54
N LEU A 46 38.56 -32.14 27.25
CA LEU A 46 37.67 -30.99 27.06
C LEU A 46 38.34 -29.66 27.37
N LYS A 47 39.14 -29.61 28.45
CA LYS A 47 39.91 -28.42 28.83
C LYS A 47 40.99 -28.11 27.80
N THR A 48 41.67 -29.13 27.28
CA THR A 48 42.72 -28.99 26.25
C THR A 48 42.11 -28.51 24.92
N ALA A 49 40.92 -29.01 24.57
CA ALA A 49 40.14 -28.55 23.42
C ALA A 49 39.49 -27.17 23.63
N GLY A 50 39.56 -26.61 24.85
CA GLY A 50 39.05 -25.28 25.19
C GLY A 50 37.53 -25.18 25.26
N ILE A 51 36.81 -26.28 25.48
CA ILE A 51 35.34 -26.28 25.57
C ILE A 51 34.94 -25.77 26.96
N VAL A 52 34.23 -24.63 26.99
CA VAL A 52 33.86 -23.92 28.22
C VAL A 52 32.37 -23.58 28.29
N TYR A 53 31.62 -23.77 27.21
CA TYR A 53 30.21 -23.39 27.12
C TYR A 53 29.33 -24.54 26.60
N GLY A 54 28.11 -24.62 27.14
CA GLY A 54 27.06 -25.49 26.60
C GLY A 54 27.24 -26.99 26.83
N LEU A 55 28.09 -27.39 27.80
CA LEU A 55 28.37 -28.78 28.13
C LEU A 55 27.13 -29.50 28.69
N ASP A 56 26.84 -30.68 28.15
CA ASP A 56 25.79 -31.58 28.61
C ASP A 56 26.41 -32.70 29.46
N GLY A 57 26.31 -32.54 30.79
CA GLY A 57 26.88 -33.49 31.75
C GLY A 57 26.27 -34.90 31.69
N THR A 58 25.10 -35.07 31.08
CA THR A 58 24.47 -36.38 30.87
C THR A 58 25.10 -37.07 29.68
N LYS A 59 25.26 -36.35 28.55
CA LYS A 59 25.88 -36.91 27.35
C LYS A 59 27.37 -37.20 27.51
N ILE A 60 28.07 -36.43 28.34
CA ILE A 60 29.46 -36.70 28.69
C ILE A 60 29.59 -38.04 29.44
N ARG A 61 28.67 -38.33 30.37
CA ARG A 61 28.63 -39.62 31.07
C ARG A 61 28.27 -40.76 30.13
N LEU A 62 27.26 -40.55 29.29
CA LEU A 62 26.83 -41.51 28.27
C LEU A 62 27.98 -41.88 27.32
N ALA A 63 28.83 -40.92 26.93
CA ALA A 63 29.97 -41.16 26.07
C ALA A 63 31.09 -42.02 26.69
N LEU A 64 31.14 -42.12 28.03
CA LEU A 64 32.12 -42.95 28.74
C LEU A 64 31.65 -44.40 28.91
N GLU A 65 30.37 -44.68 28.69
CA GLU A 65 29.82 -46.04 28.79
C GLU A 65 30.35 -46.92 27.66
N LYS A 66 30.65 -48.19 27.99
CA LYS A 66 31.25 -49.16 27.06
C LYS A 66 30.45 -49.34 25.77
N GLU A 67 29.12 -49.26 25.87
CA GLU A 67 28.19 -49.42 24.74
C GLU A 67 28.25 -48.27 23.73
N ASN A 68 28.87 -47.14 24.12
CA ASN A 68 28.99 -45.94 23.32
C ASN A 68 30.42 -45.63 22.89
N TRP A 69 31.36 -46.53 23.16
CA TRP A 69 32.72 -46.42 22.62
C TRP A 69 32.70 -46.43 21.09
N ASP A 70 33.69 -45.75 20.52
CA ASP A 70 33.86 -45.49 19.08
C ASP A 70 32.68 -44.73 18.42
N ARG A 71 31.67 -44.32 19.19
CA ARG A 71 30.59 -43.45 18.73
C ARG A 71 30.92 -41.99 18.96
N THR A 72 30.50 -41.15 18.04
CA THR A 72 30.65 -39.69 18.13
C THR A 72 29.39 -39.12 18.76
N ILE A 73 29.53 -38.52 19.95
CA ILE A 73 28.40 -37.98 20.72
C ILE A 73 28.57 -36.46 20.83
N LEU A 74 27.49 -35.73 20.54
CA LEU A 74 27.42 -34.30 20.74
C LEU A 74 27.31 -33.99 22.23
N ILE A 75 28.35 -33.40 22.80
CA ILE A 75 28.47 -33.17 24.25
C ILE A 75 28.39 -31.69 24.63
N ALA A 76 28.50 -30.76 23.67
CA ALA A 76 28.30 -29.35 23.94
C ALA A 76 27.67 -28.62 22.75
N ARG A 77 26.78 -27.67 23.05
CA ARG A 77 26.19 -26.75 22.05
C ARG A 77 26.43 -25.29 22.42
N GLY A 78 27.05 -24.57 21.51
CA GLY A 78 27.09 -23.12 21.50
C GLY A 78 25.71 -22.51 21.23
N MET A 79 25.65 -21.18 21.28
CA MET A 79 24.47 -20.41 20.93
C MET A 79 24.72 -19.74 19.57
N ALA A 80 23.89 -20.03 18.58
CA ALA A 80 24.00 -19.38 17.27
C ALA A 80 23.65 -17.88 17.38
N PRO A 81 24.32 -16.99 16.62
CA PRO A 81 23.93 -15.59 16.55
C PRO A 81 22.57 -15.45 15.84
N VAL A 82 21.76 -14.49 16.29
CA VAL A 82 20.51 -14.13 15.60
C VAL A 82 20.70 -12.76 14.95
N ASN A 83 20.59 -12.70 13.62
CA ASN A 83 20.68 -11.43 12.91
C ASN A 83 19.47 -10.54 13.24
N GLY A 84 19.70 -9.23 13.26
CA GLY A 84 18.64 -8.24 13.30
C GLY A 84 17.78 -8.27 12.04
N GLN A 85 16.54 -7.84 12.17
CA GLN A 85 15.61 -7.65 11.06
C GLN A 85 15.80 -6.24 10.49
N ASP A 86 15.84 -6.13 9.17
CA ASP A 86 15.91 -4.85 8.49
C ASP A 86 14.65 -4.01 8.76
N GLY A 87 14.83 -2.70 8.88
CA GLY A 87 13.75 -1.75 8.95
C GLY A 87 12.99 -1.71 7.63
N ARG A 88 11.68 -1.46 7.68
CA ARG A 88 10.83 -1.41 6.49
C ARG A 88 9.88 -0.22 6.54
N VAL A 89 9.40 0.20 5.38
CA VAL A 89 8.35 1.22 5.28
C VAL A 89 7.01 0.50 5.24
N GLU A 90 6.18 0.76 6.23
CA GLU A 90 4.80 0.30 6.29
C GLU A 90 3.89 1.39 5.70
N TYR A 91 3.28 1.11 4.55
CA TYR A 91 2.33 2.00 3.90
C TYR A 91 0.96 1.91 4.57
N LYS A 92 0.32 3.05 4.80
CA LYS A 92 -1.05 3.16 5.36
C LYS A 92 -2.13 3.28 4.28
N PHE A 93 -1.77 2.94 3.05
CA PHE A 93 -2.65 2.88 1.89
C PHE A 93 -2.33 1.60 1.09
N SER A 94 -3.29 1.14 0.30
CA SER A 94 -3.13 -0.01 -0.59
C SER A 94 -2.10 0.31 -1.66
N VAL A 95 -1.00 -0.43 -1.71
CA VAL A 95 -0.01 -0.29 -2.77
C VAL A 95 -0.31 -1.32 -3.84
N SER A 96 -0.14 -0.98 -5.12
CA SER A 96 -0.37 -1.95 -6.20
C SER A 96 0.46 -3.22 -5.99
N ARG A 97 -0.06 -4.36 -6.48
CA ARG A 97 0.57 -5.69 -6.28
C ARG A 97 2.03 -5.75 -6.77
N GLU A 98 2.38 -4.94 -7.77
CA GLU A 98 3.77 -4.76 -8.27
C GLU A 98 4.73 -4.21 -7.22
N HIS A 99 4.24 -3.33 -6.32
CA HIS A 99 5.03 -2.80 -5.21
C HIS A 99 4.97 -3.67 -3.96
N GLN A 100 4.05 -4.65 -3.90
CA GLN A 100 3.89 -5.58 -2.78
C GLN A 100 4.54 -6.96 -3.03
N GLY A 101 4.97 -7.27 -4.27
CA GLY A 101 5.62 -8.54 -4.59
C GLY A 101 4.72 -9.78 -4.45
N LEU A 102 3.40 -9.61 -4.52
CA LEU A 102 2.41 -10.69 -4.35
C LEU A 102 1.88 -11.20 -5.70
N ILE A 103 1.90 -12.52 -5.87
CA ILE A 103 1.31 -13.23 -7.03
C ILE A 103 -0.21 -13.34 -6.80
N ALA A 104 -0.99 -13.14 -7.87
CA ALA A 104 -2.44 -13.11 -7.84
C ALA A 104 -3.08 -14.49 -7.59
N ASP A 105 -4.02 -14.54 -6.65
CA ASP A 105 -5.11 -15.53 -6.70
C ASP A 105 -6.21 -15.03 -7.65
N GLN A 106 -6.79 -15.97 -8.40
CA GLN A 106 -7.85 -15.79 -9.39
C GLN A 106 -9.24 -15.91 -8.74
N ASP A 107 -10.23 -15.35 -9.46
CA ASP A 107 -11.68 -15.46 -9.25
C ASP A 107 -12.32 -14.58 -8.17
N GLU A 108 -12.37 -13.27 -8.44
CA GLU A 108 -13.37 -12.37 -7.85
C GLU A 108 -14.27 -11.78 -8.94
N LYS A 109 -15.58 -11.76 -8.67
CA LYS A 109 -16.61 -11.16 -9.52
C LYS A 109 -16.41 -9.64 -9.54
N VAL A 110 -15.74 -9.14 -10.58
CA VAL A 110 -15.34 -7.72 -10.69
C VAL A 110 -16.58 -6.84 -10.87
N ASP A 111 -16.83 -5.94 -9.92
CA ASP A 111 -17.77 -4.83 -10.09
C ASP A 111 -17.08 -3.70 -10.87
N TYR A 112 -17.27 -3.70 -12.19
CA TYR A 112 -16.67 -2.73 -13.11
C TYR A 112 -17.13 -1.27 -12.85
N ARG A 113 -18.14 -1.04 -12.00
CA ARG A 113 -18.57 0.31 -11.61
C ARG A 113 -17.85 0.84 -10.38
N ASN A 114 -17.37 -0.03 -9.49
CA ASN A 114 -16.70 0.37 -8.25
C ASN A 114 -15.29 -0.21 -8.20
N LEU A 115 -14.44 0.25 -9.12
CA LEU A 115 -13.05 -0.22 -9.24
C LEU A 115 -12.14 0.24 -8.09
N ASN A 116 -12.60 1.15 -7.21
CA ASN A 116 -11.86 1.67 -6.06
C ASN A 116 -10.41 2.09 -6.39
N LEU A 117 -10.20 2.66 -7.57
CA LEU A 117 -8.87 3.04 -8.08
C LEU A 117 -8.27 4.24 -7.33
N ILE A 118 -9.12 5.02 -6.66
CA ILE A 118 -8.77 6.28 -6.01
C ILE A 118 -8.63 6.07 -4.51
N GLN A 119 -7.45 6.39 -3.98
CA GLN A 119 -7.18 6.33 -2.55
C GLN A 119 -7.11 7.72 -1.96
N ASN A 120 -8.27 8.19 -1.51
CA ASN A 120 -8.42 9.48 -0.87
C ASN A 120 -7.68 9.53 0.47
N VAL A 121 -6.95 10.63 0.70
CA VAL A 121 -6.29 10.95 1.96
C VAL A 121 -6.61 12.38 2.37
N GLN A 122 -6.70 12.61 3.67
CA GLN A 122 -6.93 13.92 4.25
C GLN A 122 -5.62 14.57 4.69
N LYS A 123 -5.62 15.91 4.76
CA LYS A 123 -4.54 16.69 5.36
C LYS A 123 -4.27 16.23 6.78
N GLY A 124 -3.00 15.95 7.08
CA GLY A 124 -2.55 15.43 8.37
C GLY A 124 -2.71 13.92 8.54
N GLN A 125 -3.25 13.19 7.55
CA GLN A 125 -3.35 11.74 7.61
C GLN A 125 -1.96 11.09 7.46
N PRO A 126 -1.61 10.09 8.29
CA PRO A 126 -0.38 9.32 8.11
C PRO A 126 -0.45 8.44 6.85
N LEU A 127 0.58 8.53 6.02
CA LEU A 127 0.70 7.81 4.75
C LEU A 127 1.65 6.61 4.84
N ALA A 128 2.72 6.74 5.63
CA ALA A 128 3.68 5.67 5.85
C ALA A 128 4.40 5.81 7.19
N ILE A 129 4.82 4.67 7.74
CA ILE A 129 5.55 4.57 9.01
C ILE A 129 6.83 3.75 8.78
N ARG A 130 7.95 4.23 9.30
CA ARG A 130 9.21 3.50 9.33
C ARG A 130 9.20 2.56 10.52
N VAL A 131 9.29 1.27 10.24
CA VAL A 131 9.59 0.25 11.25
C VAL A 131 11.09 0.22 11.44
N GLU A 132 11.55 0.47 12.67
CA GLU A 132 12.97 0.46 13.02
C GLU A 132 13.59 -0.95 12.86
N PRO A 133 14.86 -1.04 12.44
CA PRO A 133 15.57 -2.32 12.43
C PRO A 133 15.78 -2.84 13.84
N THR A 134 15.87 -4.16 13.98
CA THR A 134 16.20 -4.77 15.28
C THR A 134 17.70 -5.01 15.41
N PRO A 135 18.27 -4.93 16.62
CA PRO A 135 19.64 -5.36 16.86
C PRO A 135 19.74 -6.88 16.72
N GLY A 136 20.85 -7.37 16.20
CA GLY A 136 21.18 -8.80 16.26
C GLY A 136 21.69 -9.19 17.66
N SER A 137 21.45 -10.43 18.07
CA SER A 137 22.00 -10.99 19.31
C SER A 137 23.25 -11.83 19.03
N LYS A 138 24.33 -11.55 19.75
CA LYS A 138 25.60 -12.26 19.59
C LYS A 138 25.42 -13.73 19.99
N GLY A 139 26.00 -14.62 19.21
CA GLY A 139 26.16 -16.02 19.56
C GLY A 139 27.39 -16.24 20.43
N ILE A 140 27.58 -17.48 20.90
CA ILE A 140 28.80 -17.92 21.58
C ILE A 140 29.15 -19.33 21.12
N THR A 141 30.42 -19.57 20.78
CA THR A 141 30.91 -20.91 20.45
C THR A 141 30.98 -21.79 21.70
N VAL A 142 31.13 -23.09 21.51
CA VAL A 142 31.44 -24.04 22.60
C VAL A 142 32.76 -23.70 23.32
N THR A 143 33.65 -22.97 22.65
CA THR A 143 34.93 -22.47 23.20
C THR A 143 34.82 -21.11 23.88
N GLY A 144 33.61 -20.56 24.04
CA GLY A 144 33.38 -19.29 24.74
C GLY A 144 33.71 -18.04 23.92
N LYS A 145 34.01 -18.18 22.62
CA LYS A 145 34.27 -17.04 21.73
C LYS A 145 32.95 -16.44 21.25
N PRO A 146 32.77 -15.12 21.31
CA PRO A 146 31.55 -14.49 20.81
C PRO A 146 31.47 -14.57 19.29
N ILE A 147 30.29 -14.89 18.76
CA ILE A 147 29.97 -14.88 17.33
C ILE A 147 29.18 -13.60 17.03
N PRO A 148 29.68 -12.68 16.20
CA PRO A 148 28.99 -11.44 15.91
C PRO A 148 27.69 -11.71 15.13
N ALA A 149 26.62 -10.99 15.50
CA ALA A 149 25.42 -10.90 14.70
C ALA A 149 25.42 -9.62 13.87
N ARG A 150 24.77 -9.65 12.71
CA ARG A 150 24.58 -8.45 11.89
C ARG A 150 23.37 -7.68 12.41
N PRO A 151 23.48 -6.36 12.63
CA PRO A 151 22.31 -5.53 12.91
C PRO A 151 21.45 -5.40 11.65
N GLY A 152 20.15 -5.20 11.83
CA GLY A 152 19.27 -4.86 10.72
C GLY A 152 19.64 -3.51 10.10
N LYS A 153 19.41 -3.36 8.80
CA LYS A 153 19.63 -2.12 8.07
C LYS A 153 18.47 -1.16 8.28
N SER A 154 18.77 0.13 8.51
CA SER A 154 17.74 1.17 8.55
C SER A 154 17.22 1.46 7.14
N THR A 155 15.95 1.85 7.05
CA THR A 155 15.30 2.30 5.82
C THR A 155 14.87 3.76 5.98
N VAL A 156 14.65 4.46 4.87
CA VAL A 156 14.26 5.87 4.89
C VAL A 156 13.00 6.04 4.08
N ILE A 157 12.02 6.76 4.65
CA ILE A 157 10.84 7.17 3.90
C ILE A 157 11.23 8.32 2.96
N ARG A 158 11.01 8.13 1.67
CA ARG A 158 11.28 9.15 0.66
C ARG A 158 10.02 9.98 0.45
N ARG A 159 10.05 11.24 0.90
CA ARG A 159 8.94 12.18 0.73
C ARG A 159 8.84 12.69 -0.71
N GLY A 160 7.62 12.78 -1.22
CA GLY A 160 7.27 13.40 -2.49
C GLY A 160 6.57 14.75 -2.30
N ARG A 161 5.85 15.21 -3.32
CA ARG A 161 5.06 16.45 -3.25
C ARG A 161 3.91 16.30 -2.28
N ASN A 162 3.56 17.40 -1.61
CA ASN A 162 2.44 17.51 -0.67
C ASN A 162 2.49 16.50 0.49
N THR A 163 3.70 16.15 0.93
CA THR A 163 3.94 15.29 2.08
C THR A 163 5.00 15.88 2.99
N VAL A 164 4.91 15.56 4.28
CA VAL A 164 5.82 16.05 5.32
C VAL A 164 6.19 14.91 6.26
N LEU A 165 7.47 14.83 6.64
CA LEU A 165 7.94 13.91 7.67
C LEU A 165 7.80 14.56 9.04
N ASP A 166 7.58 13.74 10.08
CA ASP A 166 7.79 14.17 11.46
C ASP A 166 9.26 14.53 11.74
N LYS A 167 9.52 15.03 12.95
CA LYS A 167 10.85 15.45 13.39
C LYS A 167 11.88 14.31 13.33
N ASP A 168 11.43 13.08 13.56
CA ASP A 168 12.28 11.90 13.67
C ASP A 168 12.44 11.14 12.33
N GLY A 169 11.71 11.56 11.29
CA GLY A 169 11.66 10.89 9.99
C GLY A 169 11.01 9.50 10.04
N SER A 170 10.21 9.25 11.06
CA SER A 170 9.55 7.98 11.35
C SER A 170 8.17 7.87 10.70
N CYS A 171 7.46 8.98 10.57
CA CYS A 171 6.11 9.03 10.02
C CYS A 171 6.01 10.07 8.91
N LEU A 172 5.39 9.69 7.79
CA LEU A 172 5.06 10.59 6.70
C LEU A 172 3.58 10.94 6.73
N PHE A 173 3.25 12.22 6.60
CA PHE A 173 1.90 12.75 6.63
C PHE A 173 1.57 13.49 5.35
N SER A 174 0.29 13.51 4.97
CA SER A 174 -0.21 14.40 3.91
C SER A 174 -0.27 15.84 4.39
N THR A 175 0.07 16.80 3.53
CA THR A 175 -0.10 18.23 3.82
C THR A 175 -1.39 18.83 3.25
N ILE A 176 -2.13 18.07 2.43
CA ILE A 176 -3.36 18.47 1.74
C ILE A 176 -4.37 17.30 1.68
N ASP A 177 -5.60 17.59 1.27
CA ASP A 177 -6.54 16.56 0.83
C ASP A 177 -6.23 16.17 -0.61
N GLY A 178 -6.39 14.89 -0.97
CA GLY A 178 -6.14 14.43 -2.34
C GLY A 178 -6.01 12.92 -2.46
N HIS A 179 -5.42 12.43 -3.55
CA HIS A 179 -5.14 11.01 -3.73
C HIS A 179 -3.66 10.71 -3.52
N VAL A 180 -3.37 9.64 -2.79
CA VAL A 180 -2.00 9.19 -2.54
C VAL A 180 -1.53 8.28 -3.68
N LYS A 181 -0.28 8.44 -4.10
CA LYS A 181 0.40 7.53 -5.03
C LYS A 181 1.88 7.42 -4.75
N ILE A 182 2.49 6.37 -5.29
CA ILE A 182 3.94 6.20 -5.32
C ILE A 182 4.44 6.64 -6.70
N ALA A 183 5.33 7.63 -6.72
CA ALA A 183 6.02 8.13 -7.91
C ALA A 183 7.51 7.78 -7.79
N GLY A 184 7.92 6.68 -8.43
CA GLY A 184 9.26 6.12 -8.28
C GLY A 184 9.46 5.53 -6.89
N ASP A 185 10.37 6.10 -6.11
CA ASP A 185 10.60 5.72 -4.71
C ASP A 185 9.87 6.63 -3.71
N ARG A 186 9.14 7.67 -4.17
CA ARG A 186 8.55 8.71 -3.33
C ARG A 186 7.05 8.55 -3.18
N ILE A 187 6.55 8.85 -1.98
CA ILE A 187 5.11 8.96 -1.72
C ILE A 187 4.68 10.41 -1.94
N GLU A 188 3.72 10.65 -2.82
CA GLU A 188 3.15 11.99 -3.05
C GLU A 188 1.62 11.98 -2.99
N VAL A 189 1.06 13.15 -2.68
CA VAL A 189 -0.39 13.38 -2.68
C VAL A 189 -0.72 14.40 -3.76
N GLN A 190 -1.71 14.11 -4.60
CA GLN A 190 -2.16 15.05 -5.64
C GLN A 190 -3.59 15.53 -5.34
N PRO A 191 -3.84 16.85 -5.41
CA PRO A 191 -5.18 17.42 -5.19
C PRO A 191 -6.09 17.27 -6.41
N LEU A 192 -5.54 16.89 -7.57
CA LEU A 192 -6.24 16.76 -8.84
C LEU A 192 -6.17 15.31 -9.32
N TYR A 193 -7.31 14.77 -9.74
CA TYR A 193 -7.42 13.47 -10.39
C TYR A 193 -7.75 13.64 -11.87
N GLU A 194 -6.83 13.23 -12.75
CA GLU A 194 -6.95 13.38 -14.21
C GLU A 194 -7.37 12.06 -14.85
N ILE A 195 -8.49 12.08 -15.57
CA ILE A 195 -9.01 10.96 -16.34
C ILE A 195 -8.80 11.26 -17.82
N ARG A 196 -7.94 10.45 -18.46
CA ARG A 196 -7.64 10.56 -19.88
C ARG A 196 -8.59 9.69 -20.69
N GLY A 197 -9.65 10.33 -21.18
CA GLY A 197 -10.74 9.67 -21.90
C GLY A 197 -12.04 9.72 -21.14
N ASP A 198 -12.94 8.79 -21.44
CA ASP A 198 -14.30 8.78 -20.94
C ASP A 198 -14.42 8.10 -19.57
N VAL A 199 -15.39 8.54 -18.79
CA VAL A 199 -15.88 7.80 -17.62
C VAL A 199 -16.87 6.73 -18.10
N ASP A 200 -16.42 5.47 -18.08
CA ASP A 200 -17.10 4.30 -18.63
C ASP A 200 -16.72 3.01 -17.86
N PHE A 201 -16.94 1.83 -18.45
CA PHE A 201 -16.63 0.56 -17.80
C PHE A 201 -15.13 0.32 -17.54
N SER A 202 -14.23 1.08 -18.19
CA SER A 202 -12.79 0.99 -17.98
C SER A 202 -12.33 1.77 -16.75
N SER A 203 -12.99 2.89 -16.46
CA SER A 203 -12.65 3.79 -15.36
C SER A 203 -13.55 3.63 -14.13
N GLY A 204 -14.80 3.21 -14.33
CA GLY A 204 -15.79 3.05 -13.27
C GLY A 204 -16.31 4.39 -12.74
N ASN A 205 -17.11 4.33 -11.68
CA ASN A 205 -17.55 5.53 -10.96
C ASN A 205 -16.37 6.18 -10.24
N ILE A 206 -16.41 7.50 -10.16
CA ILE A 206 -15.35 8.33 -9.61
C ILE A 206 -15.85 8.96 -8.31
N ASN A 207 -15.07 8.84 -7.25
CA ASN A 207 -15.32 9.50 -5.97
C ASN A 207 -14.01 10.03 -5.40
N PHE A 208 -13.83 11.35 -5.49
CA PHE A 208 -12.57 12.00 -5.16
C PHE A 208 -12.78 13.19 -4.22
N ILE A 209 -11.91 13.37 -3.23
CA ILE A 209 -12.04 14.47 -2.26
C ILE A 209 -11.58 15.83 -2.82
N GLY A 210 -10.74 15.83 -3.86
CA GLY A 210 -10.23 17.04 -4.51
C GLY A 210 -10.89 17.31 -5.85
N ASP A 211 -10.13 17.93 -6.76
CA ASP A 211 -10.58 18.33 -8.10
C ASP A 211 -10.52 17.15 -9.09
N VAL A 212 -11.44 17.09 -10.04
CA VAL A 212 -11.46 16.05 -11.08
C VAL A 212 -11.47 16.70 -12.47
N THR A 213 -10.54 16.30 -13.34
CA THR A 213 -10.52 16.70 -14.75
C THR A 213 -10.69 15.49 -15.65
N ILE A 214 -11.65 15.54 -16.58
CA ILE A 214 -11.99 14.46 -17.50
C ILE A 214 -11.81 14.98 -18.92
N SER A 215 -10.82 14.44 -19.65
CA SER A 215 -10.54 14.86 -21.03
C SER A 215 -11.55 14.30 -22.05
N GLY A 216 -12.36 13.32 -21.64
CA GLY A 216 -13.48 12.77 -22.39
C GLY A 216 -14.83 13.18 -21.80
N GLY A 217 -15.85 12.37 -22.05
CA GLY A 217 -17.20 12.53 -21.52
C GLY A 217 -17.50 11.64 -20.33
N VAL A 218 -18.71 11.77 -19.78
CA VAL A 218 -19.24 10.84 -18.77
C VAL A 218 -20.37 10.06 -19.43
N THR A 219 -20.18 8.75 -19.56
CA THR A 219 -21.12 7.89 -20.30
C THR A 219 -22.33 7.51 -19.46
N SER A 220 -23.38 7.05 -20.14
CA SER A 220 -24.68 6.73 -19.54
C SER A 220 -24.58 5.76 -18.36
N GLY A 221 -25.16 6.17 -17.23
CA GLY A 221 -25.27 5.36 -16.02
C GLY A 221 -24.03 5.34 -15.11
N PHE A 222 -23.02 6.17 -15.40
CA PHE A 222 -21.88 6.38 -14.51
C PHE A 222 -22.07 7.60 -13.59
N GLU A 223 -21.30 7.60 -12.50
CA GLU A 223 -21.32 8.66 -11.49
C GLU A 223 -19.91 9.22 -11.26
N VAL A 224 -19.82 10.55 -11.20
CA VAL A 224 -18.61 11.30 -10.84
C VAL A 224 -18.94 12.20 -9.64
N LYS A 225 -18.21 12.01 -8.55
CA LYS A 225 -18.29 12.81 -7.32
C LYS A 225 -16.93 13.41 -7.00
N ALA A 226 -16.90 14.72 -6.78
CA ALA A 226 -15.71 15.45 -6.38
C ALA A 226 -16.02 16.35 -5.16
N GLY A 227 -15.11 16.40 -4.19
CA GLY A 227 -15.17 17.38 -3.12
C GLY A 227 -14.77 18.78 -3.58
N GLY A 228 -13.91 18.88 -4.60
CA GLY A 228 -13.52 20.12 -5.28
C GLY A 228 -14.25 20.33 -6.61
N ASP A 229 -13.60 21.03 -7.52
CA ASP A 229 -14.14 21.38 -8.84
C ASP A 229 -14.15 20.17 -9.78
N ILE A 230 -15.10 20.13 -10.72
CA ILE A 230 -15.14 19.14 -11.82
C ILE A 230 -15.05 19.85 -13.17
N GLU A 231 -14.12 19.41 -14.00
CA GLU A 231 -13.97 19.86 -15.38
C GLU A 231 -14.12 18.67 -16.36
N VAL A 232 -14.97 18.82 -17.37
CA VAL A 232 -15.24 17.79 -18.38
C VAL A 232 -15.16 18.38 -19.79
N ASP A 233 -14.25 17.85 -20.60
CA ASP A 233 -14.06 18.27 -22.00
C ASP A 233 -15.11 17.69 -22.95
N GLY A 234 -15.69 16.54 -22.59
CA GLY A 234 -16.68 15.79 -23.36
C GLY A 234 -18.13 16.13 -23.03
N VAL A 235 -19.04 15.31 -23.57
CA VAL A 235 -20.49 15.39 -23.29
C VAL A 235 -20.79 14.55 -22.06
N VAL A 236 -21.68 15.03 -21.21
CA VAL A 236 -22.24 14.23 -20.11
C VAL A 236 -23.55 13.62 -20.57
N GLU A 237 -23.59 12.30 -20.71
CA GLU A 237 -24.71 11.55 -21.28
C GLU A 237 -25.42 10.75 -20.18
N SER A 238 -26.67 11.08 -19.85
CA SER A 238 -27.49 10.32 -18.90
C SER A 238 -26.77 9.85 -17.62
N ALA A 239 -25.91 10.71 -17.07
CA ALA A 239 -25.00 10.40 -15.98
C ALA A 239 -25.23 11.33 -14.77
N ARG A 240 -24.61 10.98 -13.64
CA ARG A 240 -24.67 11.77 -12.41
C ARG A 240 -23.32 12.43 -12.14
N VAL A 241 -23.29 13.74 -12.00
CA VAL A 241 -22.07 14.51 -11.71
C VAL A 241 -22.33 15.43 -10.52
N GLU A 242 -21.56 15.28 -9.44
CA GLU A 242 -21.71 16.06 -8.21
C GLU A 242 -20.37 16.65 -7.77
N SER A 243 -20.37 17.95 -7.48
CA SER A 243 -19.18 18.70 -7.05
C SER A 243 -19.49 19.53 -5.81
N GLY A 244 -18.59 19.49 -4.82
CA GLY A 244 -18.58 20.44 -3.70
C GLY A 244 -18.06 21.84 -4.08
N GLY A 245 -17.56 22.00 -5.30
CA GLY A 245 -17.13 23.26 -5.91
C GLY A 245 -17.96 23.60 -7.14
N ASN A 246 -17.29 24.01 -8.22
CA ASN A 246 -17.88 24.35 -9.50
C ASN A 246 -17.85 23.17 -10.48
N ILE A 247 -18.79 23.16 -11.42
CA ILE A 247 -18.77 22.23 -12.56
C ILE A 247 -18.60 23.00 -13.86
N THR A 248 -17.55 22.70 -14.61
CA THR A 248 -17.29 23.24 -15.95
C THR A 248 -17.40 22.14 -16.99
N LEU A 249 -18.41 22.23 -17.84
CA LEU A 249 -18.61 21.34 -18.99
C LEU A 249 -18.30 22.11 -20.27
N HIS A 250 -17.18 21.78 -20.93
CA HIS A 250 -16.78 22.47 -22.17
C HIS A 250 -17.70 22.17 -23.36
N LYS A 251 -18.39 21.03 -23.30
CA LYS A 251 -19.53 20.72 -24.18
C LYS A 251 -20.83 20.85 -23.39
N GLY A 252 -21.71 19.87 -23.43
CA GLY A 252 -23.03 20.00 -22.83
C GLY A 252 -23.53 18.72 -22.21
N ILE A 253 -24.78 18.76 -21.80
CA ILE A 253 -25.47 17.68 -21.11
C ILE A 253 -26.54 17.13 -22.05
N ALA A 254 -26.46 15.84 -22.33
CA ALA A 254 -27.49 15.06 -23.00
C ALA A 254 -28.12 14.12 -21.98
N GLY A 255 -29.10 14.62 -21.21
CA GLY A 255 -29.57 13.96 -20.00
C GLY A 255 -30.50 12.77 -20.22
N ALA A 256 -31.23 12.71 -21.34
CA ALA A 256 -32.27 11.71 -21.62
C ALA A 256 -33.17 11.41 -20.40
N GLU A 257 -33.58 12.46 -19.68
CA GLU A 257 -34.38 12.46 -18.44
C GLU A 257 -33.72 11.84 -17.19
N LYS A 258 -32.50 11.31 -17.32
CA LYS A 258 -31.75 10.66 -16.22
C LYS A 258 -30.52 11.46 -15.77
N GLY A 259 -30.04 12.38 -16.61
CA GLY A 259 -28.89 13.22 -16.33
C GLY A 259 -29.14 14.14 -15.14
N MET A 260 -28.28 14.07 -14.14
CA MET A 260 -28.36 14.90 -12.94
C MET A 260 -27.00 15.52 -12.63
N ILE A 261 -26.95 16.85 -12.68
CA ILE A 261 -25.73 17.62 -12.43
C ILE A 261 -25.97 18.52 -11.23
N GLN A 262 -25.11 18.41 -10.22
CA GLN A 262 -25.22 19.18 -8.99
C GLN A 262 -23.88 19.80 -8.59
N ALA A 263 -23.85 21.10 -8.36
CA ALA A 263 -22.68 21.82 -7.85
C ALA A 263 -23.09 22.68 -6.67
N ASP A 264 -22.29 22.69 -5.60
CA ASP A 264 -22.46 23.65 -4.51
C ASP A 264 -22.06 25.08 -4.96
N GLY A 265 -21.17 25.18 -5.96
CA GLY A 265 -20.78 26.40 -6.64
C GLY A 265 -21.57 26.66 -7.94
N ALA A 266 -20.88 27.22 -8.94
CA ALA A 266 -21.46 27.55 -10.24
C ALA A 266 -21.37 26.38 -11.23
N ILE A 267 -22.27 26.38 -12.23
CA ILE A 267 -22.26 25.42 -13.34
C ILE A 267 -22.13 26.18 -14.66
N THR A 268 -21.14 25.80 -15.47
CA THR A 268 -20.97 26.30 -16.84
C THR A 268 -21.13 25.14 -17.83
N ALA A 269 -21.95 25.33 -18.87
CA ALA A 269 -22.12 24.36 -19.93
C ALA A 269 -22.36 25.05 -21.28
N ARG A 270 -22.09 24.36 -22.38
CA ARG A 270 -22.47 24.83 -23.71
C ARG A 270 -23.95 24.65 -23.98
N PHE A 271 -24.52 23.48 -23.65
CA PHE A 271 -25.95 23.21 -23.79
C PHE A 271 -26.44 22.28 -22.69
N ILE A 272 -27.73 22.36 -22.38
CA ILE A 272 -28.41 21.49 -21.41
C ILE A 272 -29.68 20.95 -22.08
N GLU A 273 -29.77 19.63 -22.24
CA GLU A 273 -30.92 18.98 -22.87
C GLU A 273 -31.44 17.84 -22.01
N ASN A 274 -32.75 17.83 -21.74
CA ASN A 274 -33.45 16.76 -21.03
C ASN A 274 -32.76 16.34 -19.72
N ALA A 275 -32.30 17.32 -18.92
CA ALA A 275 -31.50 17.09 -17.73
C ALA A 275 -32.03 17.85 -16.50
N ARG A 276 -31.58 17.43 -15.31
CA ARG A 276 -31.78 18.13 -14.04
C ARG A 276 -30.47 18.76 -13.59
N VAL A 277 -30.47 20.06 -13.39
CA VAL A 277 -29.28 20.83 -13.04
C VAL A 277 -29.55 21.66 -11.79
N MET A 278 -28.67 21.56 -10.80
CA MET A 278 -28.76 22.27 -9.52
C MET A 278 -27.41 22.93 -9.23
N ALA A 279 -27.39 24.26 -9.16
CA ALA A 279 -26.22 25.03 -8.76
C ALA A 279 -26.53 25.86 -7.51
N GLY A 280 -25.63 25.86 -6.53
CA GLY A 280 -25.68 26.81 -5.43
C GLY A 280 -25.35 28.24 -5.88
N GLY A 281 -24.55 28.37 -6.94
CA GLY A 281 -24.23 29.63 -7.63
C GLY A 281 -24.95 29.80 -8.96
N ASP A 282 -24.29 30.49 -9.90
CA ASP A 282 -24.83 30.77 -11.23
C ASP A 282 -24.87 29.53 -12.12
N VAL A 283 -25.85 29.47 -13.04
CA VAL A 283 -25.86 28.55 -14.18
C VAL A 283 -25.65 29.34 -15.46
N THR A 284 -24.51 29.15 -16.11
CA THR A 284 -24.15 29.85 -17.36
C THR A 284 -24.17 28.86 -18.53
N VAL A 285 -24.98 29.16 -19.54
CA VAL A 285 -25.16 28.33 -20.74
C VAL A 285 -24.91 29.13 -22.02
N SER A 286 -24.08 28.65 -22.93
CA SER A 286 -23.80 29.43 -24.15
C SER A 286 -24.83 29.22 -25.27
N ASP A 287 -25.28 28.00 -25.53
CA ASP A 287 -26.07 27.69 -26.73
C ASP A 287 -27.57 27.62 -26.42
N ALA A 288 -28.00 26.60 -25.66
CA ALA A 288 -29.41 26.39 -25.37
C ALA A 288 -29.68 25.57 -24.10
N ILE A 289 -30.81 25.84 -23.46
CA ILE A 289 -31.44 25.01 -22.43
C ILE A 289 -32.75 24.48 -23.00
N ILE A 290 -32.87 23.16 -23.11
CA ILE A 290 -33.98 22.50 -23.78
C ILE A 290 -34.60 21.45 -22.85
N GLN A 291 -35.91 21.54 -22.60
CA GLN A 291 -36.70 20.54 -21.87
C GLN A 291 -36.06 20.10 -20.55
N SER A 292 -35.48 21.05 -19.82
CA SER A 292 -34.65 20.78 -18.64
C SER A 292 -35.23 21.40 -17.39
N ILE A 293 -34.87 20.84 -16.24
CA ILE A 293 -35.17 21.42 -14.93
C ILE A 293 -33.88 22.02 -14.40
N VAL A 294 -33.84 23.34 -14.24
CA VAL A 294 -32.65 24.06 -13.81
C VAL A 294 -32.98 24.87 -12.57
N TRP A 295 -32.21 24.67 -11.51
CA TRP A 295 -32.26 25.45 -10.29
C TRP A 295 -30.91 26.13 -10.06
N SER A 296 -30.95 27.44 -9.83
CA SER A 296 -29.79 28.23 -9.45
C SER A 296 -30.07 28.99 -8.16
N GLY A 297 -29.11 28.94 -7.23
CA GLY A 297 -29.10 29.77 -6.02
C GLY A 297 -28.77 31.25 -6.29
N ALA A 298 -28.38 31.59 -7.52
CA ALA A 298 -28.10 32.94 -8.01
C ALA A 298 -28.85 33.19 -9.32
N SER A 299 -28.15 33.32 -10.46
CA SER A 299 -28.74 33.61 -11.78
C SER A 299 -28.62 32.45 -12.78
N VAL A 300 -29.57 32.37 -13.72
CA VAL A 300 -29.46 31.53 -14.92
C VAL A 300 -29.27 32.42 -16.14
N ARG A 301 -28.12 32.31 -16.81
CA ARG A 301 -27.77 33.11 -18.00
C ARG A 301 -27.54 32.22 -19.21
N CYS A 302 -28.34 32.40 -20.26
CA CYS A 302 -28.21 31.72 -21.55
C CYS A 302 -27.86 32.72 -22.67
N GLU A 303 -26.58 33.10 -22.79
CA GLU A 303 -26.17 34.35 -23.46
C GLU A 303 -25.29 34.21 -24.71
N GLY A 304 -25.00 33.00 -25.18
CA GLY A 304 -24.22 32.85 -26.42
C GLY A 304 -25.05 33.14 -27.68
N ARG A 305 -24.48 32.82 -28.86
CA ARG A 305 -25.04 33.28 -30.15
C ARG A 305 -26.51 32.91 -30.36
N LYS A 306 -26.90 31.70 -29.94
CA LYS A 306 -28.31 31.25 -29.94
C LYS A 306 -29.03 31.68 -28.65
N GLY A 307 -28.44 31.42 -27.48
CA GLY A 307 -28.93 31.87 -26.18
C GLY A 307 -30.42 31.57 -25.95
N THR A 308 -30.83 30.31 -26.16
CA THR A 308 -32.24 29.94 -26.23
C THR A 308 -32.67 29.05 -25.06
N ILE A 309 -33.78 29.40 -24.40
CA ILE A 309 -34.44 28.55 -23.40
C ILE A 309 -35.78 28.07 -23.97
N VAL A 310 -35.91 26.77 -24.19
CA VAL A 310 -37.13 26.15 -24.75
C VAL A 310 -37.57 24.95 -23.91
N GLY A 311 -38.69 25.10 -23.22
CA GLY A 311 -39.32 24.01 -22.50
C GLY A 311 -38.64 23.64 -21.18
N GLY A 312 -39.44 23.15 -20.25
CA GLY A 312 -38.97 22.74 -18.91
C GLY A 312 -39.28 23.76 -17.83
N LYS A 313 -38.53 23.71 -16.74
CA LYS A 313 -38.72 24.55 -15.55
C LYS A 313 -37.38 25.14 -15.11
N ILE A 314 -37.24 26.44 -15.26
CA ILE A 314 -36.05 27.18 -14.85
C ILE A 314 -36.42 27.98 -13.61
N GLN A 315 -35.61 27.94 -12.57
CA GLN A 315 -35.80 28.75 -11.38
C GLN A 315 -34.44 29.33 -10.97
N ALA A 316 -34.40 30.63 -10.79
CA ALA A 316 -33.25 31.37 -10.30
C ALA A 316 -33.68 32.26 -9.13
N ARG A 317 -32.75 32.58 -8.25
CA ARG A 317 -33.00 33.52 -7.15
C ARG A 317 -33.03 34.97 -7.65
N ASP A 318 -32.07 35.33 -8.50
CA ASP A 318 -31.80 36.72 -8.85
C ASP A 318 -32.31 37.06 -10.26
N GLU A 319 -31.82 36.37 -11.29
CA GLU A 319 -32.16 36.67 -12.69
C GLU A 319 -32.24 35.41 -13.56
N ILE A 320 -33.16 35.41 -14.52
CA ILE A 320 -33.17 34.51 -15.67
C ILE A 320 -33.04 35.35 -16.95
N SER A 321 -31.91 35.21 -17.65
CA SER A 321 -31.61 35.95 -18.88
C SER A 321 -31.33 34.99 -20.03
N ALA A 322 -31.93 35.27 -21.19
CA ALA A 322 -31.67 34.56 -22.44
C ALA A 322 -32.02 35.45 -23.63
N ARG A 323 -31.42 35.18 -24.80
CA ARG A 323 -31.78 35.89 -26.05
C ARG A 323 -33.18 35.54 -26.53
N VAL A 324 -33.57 34.28 -26.38
CA VAL A 324 -34.87 33.75 -26.79
C VAL A 324 -35.41 32.86 -25.69
N ILE A 325 -36.65 33.12 -25.28
CA ILE A 325 -37.37 32.32 -24.28
C ILE A 325 -38.67 31.83 -24.92
N GLY A 326 -38.89 30.51 -24.87
CA GLY A 326 -40.05 29.83 -25.45
C GLY A 326 -39.82 29.33 -26.87
N SER A 327 -40.81 28.62 -27.40
CA SER A 327 -40.83 28.16 -28.80
C SER A 327 -42.07 28.64 -29.54
N THR A 328 -41.94 28.81 -30.85
CA THR A 328 -43.08 29.02 -31.75
C THR A 328 -43.98 27.77 -31.85
N LEU A 329 -43.51 26.62 -31.36
CA LEU A 329 -44.21 25.34 -31.32
C LEU A 329 -45.01 25.12 -30.01
N ALA A 330 -45.28 26.19 -29.26
CA ALA A 330 -46.08 26.19 -28.02
C ALA A 330 -45.57 25.24 -26.91
N THR A 331 -44.26 24.98 -26.86
CA THR A 331 -43.65 24.22 -25.76
C THR A 331 -43.68 25.06 -24.49
N GLN A 332 -44.40 24.59 -23.45
CA GLN A 332 -44.52 25.32 -22.19
C GLN A 332 -43.15 25.48 -21.53
N THR A 333 -42.77 26.74 -21.28
CA THR A 333 -41.54 27.13 -20.60
C THR A 333 -41.94 27.82 -19.32
N ASN A 334 -41.63 27.21 -18.17
CA ASN A 334 -41.94 27.78 -16.85
C ASN A 334 -40.67 28.40 -16.28
N LEU A 335 -40.76 29.68 -15.93
CA LEU A 335 -39.70 30.46 -15.28
C LEU A 335 -40.15 30.85 -13.87
#